data_AF-A0A7L1WNC6-F1
#
_entry.id   AF-A0A7L1WNC6-F1
#
_cell.length_a   1.000
_cell.length_b   1.000
_cell.length_c   1.000
_cell.angle_alpha   90.00
_cell.angle_beta   90.00
_cell.angle_gamma   90.00
#
_symmetry.space_group_name_H-M   'P 1'
#
loop_
_entity.id
_entity.type
_entity.pdbx_description
1 polymer ?
#
loop_
_entity_poly.entity_id
_entity_poly.type
_entity_poly.pdbx_seq_one_letter_code
_entity_poly.pdbx_strand_id
1 'polypeptide(L)'
;QEFVTVLVRDPRIQKEDSWHSYIDYEIFIHTNSICFTRKTSCVRRRYREFVWLRQRLQSNAVLIQLPELPSKTPFFNMNNPNHVDHRRQGLQEFLEKILQDALLLSDSRLHLFLQTQLSPEDMEACVSGQTKYSVADAILSFASLNRRFPIEDEERKKGKNDADSDSESSSSGLGPSDDSISCGCKASPASEE
;
A
#
# COMPACT_ATOMS: atom_id res chain seq x y z
N GLN A 1 -2.76 27.54 -10.59
CA GLN A 1 -4.09 27.02 -10.24
C GLN A 1 -3.92 25.64 -9.61
N GLU A 2 -4.65 25.37 -8.52
CA GLU A 2 -4.63 24.07 -7.85
C GLU A 2 -5.48 23.05 -8.63
N PHE A 3 -5.08 21.77 -8.65
CA PHE A 3 -5.82 20.69 -9.29
C PHE A 3 -5.69 19.38 -8.50
N VAL A 4 -6.72 18.54 -8.58
CA VAL A 4 -6.72 17.15 -8.11
C VAL A 4 -7.32 16.30 -9.22
N THR A 5 -6.52 15.43 -9.82
CA THR A 5 -6.98 14.45 -10.81
C THR A 5 -7.04 13.08 -10.17
N VAL A 6 -8.19 12.42 -10.30
CA VAL A 6 -8.40 11.03 -9.89
C VAL A 6 -8.83 10.19 -11.09
N LEU A 7 -8.27 8.99 -11.22
CA LEU A 7 -8.68 8.02 -12.22
C LEU A 7 -8.94 6.67 -11.54
N VAL A 8 -10.02 6.00 -11.92
CA VAL A 8 -10.29 4.62 -11.51
C VAL A 8 -10.19 3.74 -12.75
N ARG A 9 -9.25 2.79 -12.75
CA ARG A 9 -8.86 2.03 -13.95
C ARG A 9 -8.40 0.61 -13.63
N ASP A 10 -8.00 -0.10 -14.68
CA ASP A 10 -7.33 -1.41 -14.59
C ASP A 10 -8.03 -2.39 -13.62
N PRO A 11 -9.30 -2.76 -13.90
CA PRO A 11 -10.01 -3.73 -13.10
C PRO A 11 -9.28 -5.08 -13.13
N ARG A 12 -9.03 -5.70 -11.97
CA ARG A 12 -8.39 -7.02 -11.89
C ARG A 12 -9.10 -7.95 -10.94
N ILE A 13 -9.17 -9.22 -11.33
CA ILE A 13 -9.60 -10.30 -10.46
C ILE A 13 -8.43 -10.63 -9.53
N GLN A 14 -8.70 -10.60 -8.23
CA GLN A 14 -7.78 -10.98 -7.17
C GLN A 14 -8.18 -12.34 -6.64
N LYS A 15 -7.20 -13.15 -6.21
CA LYS A 15 -7.40 -14.52 -5.74
C LYS A 15 -8.20 -15.34 -6.76
N GLU A 16 -7.75 -15.32 -8.01
CA GLU A 16 -8.28 -16.18 -9.07
C GLU A 16 -8.26 -17.64 -8.58
N ASP A 17 -9.31 -18.40 -8.92
CA ASP A 17 -9.51 -19.79 -8.47
C ASP A 17 -9.80 -20.01 -6.97
N SER A 18 -10.21 -18.97 -6.25
CA SER A 18 -10.61 -19.03 -4.84
C SER A 18 -12.09 -18.70 -4.64
N TRP A 19 -12.74 -19.32 -3.65
CA TRP A 19 -14.07 -18.88 -3.15
C TRP A 19 -14.08 -17.42 -2.67
N HIS A 20 -12.90 -16.85 -2.43
CA HIS A 20 -12.71 -15.46 -2.03
C HIS A 20 -12.30 -14.55 -3.19
N SER A 21 -12.47 -14.96 -4.45
CA SER A 21 -12.21 -14.08 -5.60
C SER A 21 -12.99 -12.78 -5.51
N TYR A 22 -12.37 -11.68 -5.91
CA TYR A 22 -13.03 -10.39 -6.02
C TYR A 22 -12.37 -9.52 -7.08
N ILE A 23 -13.11 -8.55 -7.59
CA ILE A 23 -12.55 -7.51 -8.45
C ILE A 23 -12.15 -6.29 -7.63
N ASP A 24 -10.95 -5.78 -7.90
CA ASP A 24 -10.49 -4.48 -7.44
C ASP A 24 -10.14 -3.57 -8.61
N TYR A 25 -9.99 -2.29 -8.30
CA TYR A 25 -9.70 -1.24 -9.26
C TYR A 25 -8.46 -0.48 -8.82
N GLU A 26 -7.62 -0.11 -9.76
CA GLU A 26 -6.55 0.85 -9.53
C GLU A 26 -7.14 2.24 -9.36
N ILE A 27 -6.77 2.93 -8.30
CA ILE A 27 -7.02 4.36 -8.10
C ILE A 27 -5.70 5.07 -8.28
N PHE A 28 -5.66 5.99 -9.24
CA PHE A 28 -4.52 6.87 -9.48
C PHE A 28 -4.88 8.31 -9.10
N ILE A 29 -4.05 8.94 -8.28
CA ILE A 29 -4.15 10.36 -7.93
C ILE A 29 -2.95 11.10 -8.53
N HIS A 30 -3.20 12.28 -9.10
CA HIS A 30 -2.20 13.27 -9.44
C HIS A 30 -2.70 14.66 -9.05
N THR A 31 -1.95 15.38 -8.24
CA THR A 31 -2.38 16.67 -7.69
C THR A 31 -1.19 17.55 -7.35
N ASN A 32 -1.37 18.87 -7.40
CA ASN A 32 -0.46 19.83 -6.77
C ASN A 32 -0.96 20.31 -5.39
N SER A 33 -2.16 19.90 -4.96
CA SER A 33 -2.81 20.37 -3.74
C SER A 33 -2.03 20.07 -2.47
N ILE A 34 -2.02 21.01 -1.54
CA ILE A 34 -1.40 20.85 -0.22
C ILE A 34 -2.21 19.94 0.72
N CYS A 35 -3.47 19.66 0.39
CA CYS A 35 -4.31 18.75 1.19
C CYS A 35 -3.79 17.31 1.17
N PHE A 36 -2.95 16.95 0.19
CA PHE A 36 -2.40 15.60 0.02
C PHE A 36 -0.94 15.53 0.46
N THR A 37 -0.59 14.46 1.19
CA THR A 37 0.78 14.17 1.59
C THR A 37 1.66 13.81 0.39
N ARG A 38 1.13 13.05 -0.57
CA ARG A 38 1.82 12.73 -1.84
C ARG A 38 1.11 13.37 -3.03
N LYS A 39 1.90 13.91 -3.96
CA LYS A 39 1.42 14.52 -5.21
C LYS A 39 0.97 13.47 -6.23
N THR A 40 1.49 12.25 -6.12
CA THR A 40 1.04 11.09 -6.89
C THR A 40 0.87 9.88 -5.98
N SER A 41 -0.18 9.12 -6.19
CA SER A 41 -0.37 7.81 -5.55
C SER A 41 -1.08 6.84 -6.49
N CYS A 42 -0.81 5.56 -6.27
CA CYS A 42 -1.45 4.45 -6.98
C CYS A 42 -1.73 3.35 -5.96
N VAL A 43 -3.02 3.03 -5.78
CA VAL A 43 -3.50 2.04 -4.80
C VAL A 43 -4.56 1.16 -5.45
N ARG A 44 -4.84 -0.01 -4.89
CA ARG A 44 -5.92 -0.88 -5.38
C ARG A 44 -7.00 -1.02 -4.33
N ARG A 45 -8.26 -0.81 -4.72
CA ARG A 45 -9.42 -0.88 -3.82
C ARG A 45 -10.55 -1.64 -4.48
N ARG A 46 -11.23 -2.49 -3.70
CA ARG A 46 -12.44 -3.18 -4.15
C ARG A 46 -13.68 -2.43 -3.70
N TYR A 47 -14.80 -2.67 -4.38
CA TYR A 47 -16.07 -1.98 -4.15
C TYR A 47 -16.53 -1.91 -2.68
N ARG A 48 -16.36 -2.99 -1.90
CA ARG A 48 -16.79 -3.00 -0.48
C ARG A 48 -16.02 -1.98 0.38
N GLU A 49 -14.78 -1.67 0.02
CA GLU A 49 -13.99 -0.66 0.73
C GLU A 49 -14.48 0.75 0.41
N PHE A 50 -14.97 1.00 -0.80
CA PHE A 50 -15.67 2.26 -1.13
C PHE A 50 -16.97 2.42 -0.34
N VAL A 51 -17.72 1.33 -0.15
CA VAL A 51 -18.92 1.33 0.70
C VAL A 51 -18.56 1.72 2.14
N TRP A 52 -17.49 1.13 2.68
CA TRP A 52 -16.96 1.49 3.99
C TRP A 52 -16.56 2.98 4.03
N LEU A 53 -15.78 3.46 3.05
CA LEU A 53 -15.32 4.85 2.99
C LEU A 53 -16.51 5.81 3.01
N ARG A 54 -17.52 5.60 2.15
CA ARG A 54 -18.72 6.44 2.10
C ARG A 54 -19.44 6.46 3.45
N GLN A 55 -19.56 5.32 4.12
CA GLN A 55 -20.20 5.25 5.44
C GLN A 55 -19.42 6.06 6.50
N ARG A 56 -18.09 5.98 6.50
CA ARG A 56 -17.25 6.73 7.44
C ARG A 56 -17.28 8.23 7.17
N LEU A 57 -17.19 8.64 5.91
CA LEU A 57 -17.32 10.05 5.53
C LEU A 57 -18.70 10.59 5.95
N GLN A 58 -19.77 9.82 5.77
CA GLN A 58 -21.13 10.26 6.12
C GLN A 58 -21.28 10.47 7.63
N SER A 59 -20.65 9.61 8.45
CA SER A 59 -20.74 9.75 9.91
C SER A 59 -20.03 11.00 10.43
N ASN A 60 -19.02 11.51 9.73
CA ASN A 60 -18.30 12.74 10.15
C ASN A 60 -18.90 14.00 9.53
N ALA A 61 -19.57 13.87 8.38
CA ALA A 61 -20.18 14.97 7.65
C ALA A 61 -21.70 14.76 7.51
N VAL A 62 -22.42 14.67 8.63
CA VAL A 62 -23.85 14.31 8.68
C VAL A 62 -24.74 15.27 7.88
N LEU A 63 -24.34 16.54 7.76
CA LEU A 63 -25.09 17.56 7.01
C LEU A 63 -24.82 17.53 5.50
N ILE A 64 -23.80 16.80 5.05
CA ILE A 64 -23.43 16.72 3.64
C ILE A 64 -24.10 15.50 3.02
N GLN A 65 -24.79 15.70 1.90
CA GLN A 65 -25.28 14.62 1.07
C GLN A 65 -24.15 14.05 0.23
N LEU A 66 -23.59 12.91 0.67
CA LEU A 66 -22.50 12.28 -0.07
C LEU A 66 -22.97 11.69 -1.41
N PRO A 67 -22.17 11.83 -2.48
CA PRO A 67 -22.39 11.17 -3.75
C PRO A 67 -22.74 9.69 -3.57
N GLU A 68 -23.67 9.20 -4.37
CA GLU A 68 -24.02 7.80 -4.39
C GLU A 68 -22.89 6.98 -5.01
N LEU A 69 -22.66 5.79 -4.47
CA LEU A 69 -21.83 4.80 -5.14
C LEU A 69 -22.64 4.18 -6.28
N PRO A 70 -21.98 3.70 -7.36
CA PRO A 70 -22.68 2.90 -8.35
C PRO A 70 -23.39 1.77 -7.63
N SER A 71 -24.67 1.59 -7.95
CA SER A 71 -25.54 0.68 -7.21
C SER A 71 -24.86 -0.67 -7.05
N LYS A 72 -25.10 -1.34 -5.90
CA LYS A 72 -24.92 -2.78 -5.83
C LYS A 72 -25.95 -3.35 -6.80
N THR A 73 -25.60 -3.43 -8.08
CA THR A 73 -26.40 -4.15 -9.06
C THR A 73 -26.62 -5.53 -8.45
N PRO A 74 -27.88 -5.91 -8.14
CA PRO A 74 -28.15 -7.19 -7.47
C PRO A 74 -27.63 -8.38 -8.29
N PHE A 75 -27.37 -8.15 -9.59
CA PHE A 75 -26.79 -9.09 -10.54
C PHE A 75 -25.41 -8.65 -11.05
N PHE A 76 -24.61 -7.95 -10.22
CA PHE A 76 -23.24 -7.64 -10.61
C PHE A 76 -22.50 -8.94 -10.96
N ASN A 77 -21.90 -8.97 -12.14
CA ASN A 77 -21.17 -10.12 -12.64
C ASN A 77 -19.76 -9.62 -12.98
N MET A 78 -18.78 -10.11 -12.23
CA MET A 78 -17.36 -9.79 -12.40
C MET A 78 -16.82 -10.21 -13.78
N ASN A 79 -17.46 -11.18 -14.43
CA ASN A 79 -17.08 -11.66 -15.76
C ASN A 79 -17.78 -10.88 -16.88
N ASN A 80 -18.72 -9.98 -16.55
CA ASN A 80 -19.36 -9.13 -17.54
C ASN A 80 -18.61 -7.77 -17.63
N PRO A 81 -17.91 -7.49 -18.74
CA PRO A 81 -17.10 -6.28 -18.86
C PRO A 81 -17.93 -4.99 -18.74
N ASN A 82 -19.19 -4.98 -19.19
CA ASN A 82 -20.07 -3.82 -19.06
C ASN A 82 -20.41 -3.53 -17.59
N HIS A 83 -20.62 -4.58 -16.78
CA HIS A 83 -20.86 -4.41 -15.34
C HIS A 83 -19.62 -3.86 -14.65
N VAL A 84 -18.44 -4.40 -14.99
CA VAL A 84 -17.16 -3.98 -14.44
C VAL A 84 -16.85 -2.52 -14.77
N ASP A 85 -17.02 -2.12 -16.02
CA ASP A 85 -16.74 -0.75 -16.48
C ASP A 85 -17.78 0.26 -15.95
N HIS A 86 -19.07 -0.08 -15.93
CA HIS A 86 -20.09 0.78 -15.33
C HIS A 86 -19.79 1.05 -13.84
N ARG A 87 -19.37 0.01 -13.10
CA ARG A 87 -18.92 0.19 -11.71
C ARG A 87 -17.66 1.04 -11.63
N ARG A 88 -16.65 0.79 -12.47
CA ARG A 88 -15.41 1.58 -12.52
C ARG A 88 -15.72 3.08 -12.71
N GLN A 89 -16.59 3.40 -13.66
CA GLN A 89 -17.00 4.76 -13.97
C GLN A 89 -17.71 5.43 -12.79
N GLY A 90 -18.70 4.76 -12.18
CA GLY A 90 -19.37 5.31 -11.00
C GLY A 90 -18.46 5.47 -9.79
N LEU A 91 -17.45 4.59 -9.61
CA LEU A 91 -16.44 4.76 -8.56
C LEU A 91 -15.54 5.98 -8.82
N GLN A 92 -15.22 6.27 -10.08
CA GLN A 92 -14.49 7.48 -10.44
C GLN A 92 -15.31 8.73 -10.16
N GLU A 93 -16.55 8.78 -10.65
CA GLU A 93 -17.46 9.91 -10.42
C GLU A 93 -17.71 10.16 -8.93
N PHE A 94 -17.81 9.10 -8.13
CA PHE A 94 -17.88 9.20 -6.68
C PHE A 94 -16.65 9.94 -6.13
N LEU A 95 -15.43 9.50 -6.46
CA LEU A 95 -14.21 10.14 -5.97
C LEU A 95 -14.05 11.58 -6.50
N GLU A 96 -14.34 11.84 -7.77
CA GLU A 96 -14.28 13.17 -8.37
C GLU A 96 -15.14 14.17 -7.58
N LYS A 97 -16.35 13.78 -7.19
CA LYS A 97 -17.25 14.61 -6.38
C LYS A 97 -16.77 14.76 -4.93
N ILE A 98 -16.28 13.69 -4.31
CA ILE A 98 -15.74 13.74 -2.93
C ILE A 98 -14.54 14.69 -2.85
N LEU A 99 -13.65 14.66 -3.84
CA LEU A 99 -12.41 15.44 -3.87
C LEU A 99 -12.62 16.93 -4.17
N GLN A 100 -13.85 17.36 -4.49
CA GLN A 100 -14.21 18.77 -4.64
C GLN A 100 -14.63 19.42 -3.31
N ASP A 101 -14.88 18.62 -2.27
CA ASP A 101 -15.36 19.10 -0.97
C ASP A 101 -14.22 19.19 0.06
N ALA A 102 -13.93 20.41 0.52
CA ALA A 102 -12.86 20.68 1.47
C ALA A 102 -13.07 20.02 2.85
N LEU A 103 -14.32 19.84 3.29
CA LEU A 103 -14.60 19.15 4.56
C LEU A 103 -14.27 17.67 4.43
N LEU A 104 -14.63 17.04 3.31
CA LEU A 104 -14.31 15.64 3.06
C LEU A 104 -12.80 15.42 2.88
N LEU A 105 -12.11 16.37 2.23
CA LEU A 105 -10.65 16.38 2.13
C LEU A 105 -9.95 16.51 3.48
N SER A 106 -10.62 16.99 4.54
CA SER A 106 -10.03 17.03 5.88
C SER A 106 -10.04 15.68 6.60
N ASP A 107 -10.77 14.67 6.10
CA ASP A 107 -10.84 13.35 6.72
C ASP A 107 -9.61 12.50 6.38
N SER A 108 -8.83 12.14 7.39
CA SER A 108 -7.63 11.32 7.24
C SER A 108 -7.89 9.91 6.70
N ARG A 109 -9.10 9.34 6.87
CA ARG A 109 -9.47 8.04 6.25
C ARG A 109 -9.50 8.13 4.74
N LEU A 110 -9.91 9.27 4.17
CA LEU A 110 -9.89 9.47 2.72
C LEU A 110 -8.45 9.44 2.20
N HIS A 111 -7.53 10.12 2.90
CA HIS A 111 -6.11 10.12 2.52
C HIS A 111 -5.46 8.75 2.64
N LEU A 112 -5.71 8.04 3.73
CA LEU A 112 -5.22 6.66 3.89
C LEU A 112 -5.79 5.74 2.79
N PHE A 113 -7.08 5.89 2.46
CA PHE A 113 -7.74 5.12 1.42
C PHE A 113 -7.10 5.33 0.04
N LEU A 114 -6.76 6.58 -0.30
CA LEU A 114 -6.23 6.98 -1.62
C LEU A 114 -4.70 6.85 -1.74
N GLN A 115 -3.97 6.86 -0.62
CA GLN A 115 -2.50 6.98 -0.62
C GLN A 115 -1.77 5.83 0.10
N THR A 116 -2.50 4.83 0.60
CA THR A 116 -1.95 3.60 1.20
C THR A 116 -2.72 2.36 0.76
N GLN A 117 -2.17 1.17 1.03
CA GLN A 117 -2.86 -0.12 0.88
C GLN A 117 -3.38 -0.69 2.23
N LEU A 118 -3.47 0.14 3.28
CA LEU A 118 -4.00 -0.28 4.59
C LEU A 118 -5.43 -0.81 4.48
N SER A 119 -5.78 -1.82 5.30
CA SER A 119 -7.16 -2.30 5.38
C SER A 119 -8.08 -1.28 6.06
N PRO A 120 -9.41 -1.36 5.89
CA PRO A 120 -10.36 -0.54 6.64
C PRO A 120 -10.14 -0.54 8.16
N GLU A 121 -9.77 -1.70 8.72
CA GLU A 121 -9.51 -1.87 10.15
C GLU A 121 -8.23 -1.13 10.56
N ASP A 122 -7.15 -1.27 9.80
CA ASP A 122 -5.89 -0.56 10.06
C ASP A 122 -6.04 0.95 9.87
N MET A 123 -6.87 1.39 8.92
CA MET A 123 -7.17 2.80 8.73
C MET A 123 -7.90 3.39 9.94
N GLU A 124 -8.91 2.68 10.49
CA GLU A 124 -9.59 3.11 11.72
C GLU A 124 -8.64 3.13 12.92
N ALA A 125 -7.81 2.10 13.08
CA ALA A 125 -6.80 2.06 14.14
C ALA A 125 -5.83 3.24 14.02
N CYS A 126 -5.40 3.58 12.80
CA CYS A 126 -4.48 4.69 12.56
C CYS A 126 -5.10 6.05 12.92
N VAL A 127 -6.32 6.33 12.44
CA VAL A 127 -6.99 7.62 12.74
C VAL A 127 -7.43 7.75 14.19
N SER A 128 -7.61 6.62 14.90
CA SER A 128 -7.93 6.59 16.32
C SER A 128 -6.68 6.64 17.23
N GLY A 129 -5.48 6.74 16.65
CA GLY A 129 -4.23 6.79 17.41
C GLY A 129 -3.82 5.46 18.06
N GLN A 130 -4.34 4.34 17.55
CA GLN A 130 -4.07 2.99 18.06
C GLN A 130 -2.88 2.31 17.35
N THR A 131 -2.31 2.93 16.32
CA THR A 131 -1.10 2.46 15.62
C THR A 131 0.16 3.12 16.16
N LYS A 132 1.33 2.49 15.91
CA LYS A 132 2.64 3.06 16.25
C LYS A 132 3.12 4.15 15.29
N TYR A 133 2.42 4.33 14.17
CA TYR A 133 2.76 5.28 13.10
C TYR A 133 1.61 6.27 12.90
N SER A 134 1.92 7.48 12.47
CA SER A 134 0.90 8.49 12.10
C SER A 134 0.34 8.25 10.69
N VAL A 135 -0.71 8.98 10.35
CA VAL A 135 -1.28 9.01 8.98
C VAL A 135 -0.21 9.39 7.94
N ALA A 136 0.59 10.42 8.24
CA ALA A 136 1.64 10.89 7.34
C ALA A 136 2.73 9.82 7.17
N ASP A 137 3.15 9.18 8.26
CA ASP A 137 4.16 8.11 8.22
C ASP A 137 3.68 6.91 7.40
N ALA A 138 2.41 6.51 7.55
CA ALA A 138 1.82 5.43 6.76
C ALA A 138 1.85 5.74 5.26
N ILE A 139 1.50 6.96 4.86
CA ILE A 139 1.50 7.41 3.46
C ILE A 139 2.93 7.48 2.90
N LEU A 140 3.87 8.03 3.67
CA LEU A 140 5.26 8.15 3.25
C LEU A 140 5.94 6.78 3.11
N SER A 141 5.71 5.88 4.06
CA SER A 141 6.20 4.50 4.08
C SER A 141 5.62 3.66 2.94
N PHE A 142 4.31 3.73 2.69
CA PHE A 142 3.72 3.02 1.56
C PHE A 142 4.34 3.47 0.23
N ALA A 143 4.53 4.78 0.07
CA ALA A 143 5.11 5.31 -1.14
C ALA A 143 6.60 4.98 -1.32
N SER A 144 7.38 4.72 -0.25
CA SER A 144 8.76 4.21 -0.41
C SER A 144 8.75 2.74 -0.82
N LEU A 145 7.89 1.91 -0.23
CA LEU A 145 7.73 0.49 -0.60
C LEU A 145 7.25 0.30 -2.04
N ASN A 146 6.40 1.21 -2.53
CA ASN A 146 5.86 1.15 -3.88
C ASN A 146 6.82 1.75 -4.94
N ARG A 147 7.96 2.36 -4.55
CA ARG A 147 9.01 2.68 -5.51
C ARG A 147 9.78 1.41 -5.81
N ARG A 148 9.72 0.98 -7.07
CA ARG A 148 10.33 -0.25 -7.60
C ARG A 148 11.87 -0.33 -7.51
N PHE A 149 12.53 0.60 -6.83
CA PHE A 149 13.99 0.64 -6.67
C PHE A 149 14.35 1.07 -5.23
N PRO A 150 15.19 0.30 -4.52
CA PRO A 150 15.84 0.77 -3.31
C PRO A 150 16.62 2.05 -3.62
N ILE A 151 16.50 3.06 -2.76
CA ILE A 151 17.53 4.11 -2.69
C ILE A 151 18.70 3.41 -2.01
N GLU A 152 19.78 3.19 -2.75
CA GLU A 152 21.06 2.85 -2.13
C GLU A 152 21.44 4.03 -1.24
N ASP A 153 21.48 3.79 0.07
CA ASP A 153 22.10 4.71 1.01
C ASP A 153 23.58 4.75 0.66
N GLU A 154 23.97 5.69 -0.22
CA GLU A 154 25.35 6.11 -0.40
C GLU A 154 25.81 6.67 0.96
N GLU A 155 26.39 5.77 1.77
CA GLU A 155 27.01 6.08 3.03
C GLU A 155 27.98 7.24 2.83
N ARG A 156 27.61 8.41 3.36
CA ARG A 156 28.56 9.48 3.68
C ARG A 156 29.51 8.98 4.78
N LYS A 157 30.51 8.20 4.39
CA LYS A 157 31.84 8.15 4.98
C LYS A 157 32.78 8.34 3.80
N LYS A 158 33.51 9.45 3.67
CA LYS A 158 34.70 9.67 4.50
C LYS A 158 35.16 11.12 4.28
N GLY A 159 34.92 11.96 5.27
CA GLY A 159 35.65 13.21 5.44
C GLY A 159 36.72 13.00 6.51
N LYS A 160 37.96 13.41 6.16
CA LYS A 160 39.17 13.60 6.97
C LYS A 160 40.24 12.48 7.02
N ASN A 161 41.32 12.81 6.29
CA ASN A 161 42.73 12.88 6.73
C ASN A 161 43.66 11.69 6.42
N ASP A 162 44.52 11.94 5.43
CA ASP A 162 46.00 11.88 5.44
C ASP A 162 46.70 10.76 6.22
N ALA A 163 47.42 9.90 5.49
CA ALA A 163 48.87 9.67 5.61
C ALA A 163 49.30 8.47 4.74
N ASP A 164 50.32 8.69 3.92
CA ASP A 164 51.13 7.68 3.24
C ASP A 164 51.67 6.61 4.19
N SER A 165 51.77 5.36 3.72
CA SER A 165 52.99 4.56 3.86
C SER A 165 52.87 3.22 3.13
N ASP A 166 53.76 3.01 2.17
CA ASP A 166 54.03 1.73 1.49
C ASP A 166 54.54 0.65 2.45
N SER A 167 54.23 -0.62 2.16
CA SER A 167 55.12 -1.77 2.45
C SER A 167 54.65 -3.05 1.75
N GLU A 168 55.51 -3.52 0.85
CA GLU A 168 55.54 -4.82 0.18
C GLU A 168 55.77 -5.98 1.18
N SER A 169 55.21 -7.18 0.91
CA SER A 169 55.95 -8.45 0.86
C SER A 169 55.05 -9.70 0.78
N SER A 170 55.37 -10.55 -0.18
CA SER A 170 54.84 -11.89 -0.46
C SER A 170 55.10 -12.92 0.64
N SER A 171 54.26 -13.94 0.76
CA SER A 171 54.69 -15.35 0.70
C SER A 171 53.53 -16.35 0.72
N SER A 172 53.78 -17.44 0.00
CA SER A 172 53.02 -18.65 -0.26
C SER A 172 52.87 -19.60 0.94
N GLY A 173 51.78 -20.38 0.97
CA GLY A 173 51.68 -21.55 1.85
C GLY A 173 50.47 -22.44 1.54
N LEU A 174 50.70 -23.56 0.87
CA LEU A 174 49.75 -24.64 0.61
C LEU A 174 49.66 -25.59 1.82
N GLY A 175 48.48 -26.18 2.04
CA GLY A 175 48.37 -27.57 2.52
C GLY A 175 47.77 -27.80 3.91
N PRO A 176 47.21 -29.02 4.14
CA PRO A 176 45.90 -29.22 4.79
C PRO A 176 45.99 -29.95 6.14
N SER A 177 44.85 -30.15 6.83
CA SER A 177 44.47 -31.40 7.51
C SER A 177 43.15 -31.31 8.27
N ASP A 178 42.36 -32.38 8.14
CA ASP A 178 41.20 -32.81 8.94
C ASP A 178 41.50 -32.87 10.45
N ASP A 179 40.47 -32.66 11.29
CA ASP A 179 39.97 -33.71 12.19
C ASP A 179 38.66 -33.31 12.92
N SER A 180 37.60 -34.01 12.55
CA SER A 180 36.58 -34.69 13.37
C SER A 180 36.44 -34.32 14.86
N ILE A 181 35.27 -33.79 15.28
CA ILE A 181 34.60 -34.21 16.52
C ILE A 181 33.08 -34.30 16.31
N SER A 182 32.57 -35.51 16.51
CA SER A 182 31.15 -35.87 16.59
C SER A 182 30.51 -35.45 17.91
N CYS A 183 29.23 -35.08 17.89
CA CYS A 183 28.31 -35.51 18.93
C CYS A 183 26.91 -35.68 18.34
N GLY A 184 26.48 -36.93 18.20
CA GLY A 184 25.11 -37.29 17.89
C GLY A 184 24.47 -37.94 19.10
N CYS A 185 23.19 -37.67 19.30
CA CYS A 185 22.27 -38.59 19.97
C CYS A 185 20.93 -38.62 19.21
N LYS A 186 20.70 -39.79 18.61
CA LYS A 186 19.44 -40.42 18.13
C LYS A 186 18.36 -40.43 19.24
N ALA A 187 17.07 -40.74 19.04
CA ALA A 187 16.20 -41.05 17.90
C ALA A 187 14.74 -41.03 18.41
N SER A 188 13.78 -40.94 17.50
CA SER A 188 12.36 -41.25 17.69
C SER A 188 12.10 -42.75 17.95
N PRO A 189 10.86 -43.14 18.29
CA PRO A 189 10.05 -43.80 17.26
C PRO A 189 8.58 -43.37 17.23
N ALA A 190 7.91 -43.77 16.14
CA ALA A 190 6.51 -43.57 15.82
C ALA A 190 5.62 -44.73 16.31
N SER A 191 4.32 -44.45 16.48
CA SER A 191 3.15 -45.36 16.41
C SER A 191 1.94 -44.44 16.24
N GLU A 192 1.24 -44.37 15.09
CA GLU A 192 0.14 -45.24 14.64
C GLU A 192 -0.89 -45.56 15.73
N GLU A 193 -1.98 -44.77 15.75
CA GLU A 193 -3.39 -45.21 15.59
C GLU A 193 -4.26 -44.02 15.14
#